data_AF-A0A5K1GLS7-F1
#
_entry.id   AF-A0A5K1GLS7-F1
#
_cell.length_a   1.000
_cell.length_b   1.000
_cell.length_c   1.000
_cell.angle_alpha   90.00
_cell.angle_beta   90.00
_cell.angle_gamma   90.00
#
_symmetry.space_group_name_H-M   'P 1'
#
loop_
_entity.id
_entity.type
_entity.pdbx_description
1 polymer ?
#
loop_
_entity_poly.entity_id
_entity_poly.type
_entity_poly.pdbx_seq_one_letter_code
_entity_poly.pdbx_strand_id
1 'polypeptide(L)'
;YKYLKANGIDKTSGQVCCKRCEQVYTMEVELKKVVEVCYIVLHNFHDQNNRATLKWLTPKMLDCEKCNQVACVTPVTNEKKKNMNWLFLFVTQSLGYCTLEQLKYFCKHAKCHRTGAKDRVLHNTYILLHNQLVEPECKLMIVK
;
A
#
# COMPACT_ATOMS: atom_id res chain seq x y z
N TYR A 1 -7.21 9.74 7.83
CA TYR A 1 -8.26 8.72 7.82
C TYR A 1 -9.44 9.16 8.68
N LYS A 2 -9.41 10.35 9.32
CA LYS A 2 -10.56 10.92 10.03
C LYS A 2 -11.81 11.01 9.16
N TYR A 3 -11.66 11.43 7.89
CA TYR A 3 -12.75 11.40 6.91
C TYR A 3 -13.38 10.00 6.77
N LEU A 4 -12.57 8.96 6.57
CA LEU A 4 -13.07 7.58 6.47
C LEU A 4 -13.81 7.18 7.75
N LYS A 5 -13.21 7.42 8.92
CA LYS A 5 -13.81 7.13 10.22
C LYS A 5 -15.13 7.88 10.44
N ALA A 6 -15.19 9.16 10.09
CA ALA A 6 -16.38 10.01 10.23
C ALA A 6 -17.54 9.56 9.34
N ASN A 7 -17.23 8.87 8.22
CA ASN A 7 -18.21 8.29 7.31
C ASN A 7 -18.53 6.82 7.63
N GLY A 8 -18.14 6.32 8.81
CA GLY A 8 -18.40 4.93 9.21
C GLY A 8 -17.60 3.89 8.42
N ILE A 9 -16.54 4.30 7.71
CA ILE A 9 -15.64 3.39 6.99
C ILE A 9 -14.51 3.00 7.93
N ASP A 10 -14.62 1.81 8.53
CA ASP A 10 -13.71 1.26 9.52
C ASP A 10 -12.85 0.10 8.98
N LYS A 11 -13.21 -0.45 7.82
CA LYS A 11 -12.53 -1.57 7.17
C LYS A 11 -12.35 -1.34 5.67
N THR A 12 -11.41 -2.09 5.09
CA THR A 12 -11.21 -2.19 3.64
C THR A 12 -10.96 -3.64 3.29
N SER A 13 -11.27 -4.02 2.05
CA SER A 13 -11.12 -5.39 1.60
C SER A 13 -10.44 -5.48 0.23
N GLY A 14 -9.77 -6.60 0.00
CA GLY A 14 -9.02 -6.86 -1.22
C GLY A 14 -8.96 -8.34 -1.53
N GLN A 15 -8.85 -8.66 -2.81
CA GLN A 15 -8.64 -10.03 -3.27
C GLN A 15 -7.19 -10.45 -2.97
N VAL A 16 -7.03 -11.62 -2.38
CA VAL A 16 -5.74 -12.20 -2.04
C VAL A 16 -5.68 -13.66 -2.51
N CYS A 17 -4.47 -14.15 -2.74
CA CYS A 17 -4.19 -15.53 -3.12
C CYS A 17 -3.18 -16.14 -2.16
N CYS A 18 -3.52 -17.29 -1.59
CA CYS A 18 -2.60 -18.09 -0.79
C CYS A 18 -1.69 -18.92 -1.70
N LYS A 19 -0.37 -18.82 -1.52
CA LYS A 19 0.64 -19.59 -2.27
C LYS A 19 0.81 -21.03 -1.77
N ARG A 20 0.08 -21.45 -0.73
CA ARG A 20 0.13 -22.80 -0.15
C ARG A 20 -1.08 -23.65 -0.53
N CYS A 21 -2.29 -23.12 -0.33
CA CYS A 21 -3.53 -23.83 -0.66
C CYS A 21 -4.20 -23.31 -1.94
N GLU A 22 -3.56 -22.35 -2.63
CA GLU A 22 -3.99 -21.79 -3.93
C GLU A 22 -5.36 -21.10 -3.95
N GLN A 23 -6.02 -21.01 -2.80
CA GLN A 23 -7.30 -20.34 -2.68
C GLN A 23 -7.18 -18.84 -2.91
N VAL A 24 -8.16 -18.31 -3.66
CA VAL A 24 -8.38 -16.87 -3.86
C VAL A 24 -9.62 -16.47 -3.07
N TYR A 25 -9.50 -15.42 -2.27
CA TYR A 25 -10.61 -14.94 -1.42
C TYR A 25 -10.50 -13.44 -1.14
N THR A 26 -11.61 -12.86 -0.70
CA THR A 26 -11.63 -11.47 -0.21
C THR A 26 -11.16 -11.46 1.24
N MET A 27 -10.07 -10.75 1.51
CA MET A 27 -9.60 -10.47 2.86
C MET A 27 -10.09 -9.10 3.30
N GLU A 28 -10.60 -9.02 4.52
CA GLU A 28 -11.00 -7.77 5.16
C GLU A 28 -9.97 -7.37 6.22
N VAL A 29 -9.62 -6.09 6.29
CA VAL A 29 -8.69 -5.55 7.29
C VAL A 29 -9.22 -4.26 7.90
N GLU A 30 -8.97 -4.10 9.20
CA GLU A 30 -9.34 -2.89 9.93
C GLU A 30 -8.47 -1.69 9.53
N LEU A 31 -9.10 -0.56 9.20
CA LEU A 31 -8.42 0.69 8.84
C LEU A 31 -7.72 1.36 10.01
N LYS A 32 -7.94 0.93 11.26
CA LYS A 32 -7.18 1.42 12.41
C LYS A 32 -5.67 1.22 12.24
N LYS A 33 -5.26 0.20 11.46
CA LYS A 33 -3.87 -0.08 11.08
C LYS A 33 -3.24 1.03 10.21
N VAL A 34 -4.03 1.92 9.61
CA VAL A 34 -3.49 3.10 8.88
C VAL A 34 -2.55 3.91 9.76
N VAL A 35 -2.84 4.06 11.05
CA VAL A 35 -1.99 4.84 11.98
C VAL A 35 -0.59 4.25 12.06
N GLU A 36 -0.49 2.92 12.21
CA GLU A 36 0.78 2.19 12.25
C GLU A 36 1.54 2.36 10.92
N VAL A 37 0.87 2.18 9.78
CA VAL A 37 1.51 2.33 8.47
C VAL A 37 1.97 3.77 8.24
N CYS A 38 1.19 4.77 8.64
CA CYS A 38 1.59 6.18 8.54
C CYS A 38 2.84 6.47 9.37
N TYR A 39 2.94 5.91 10.58
CA TYR A 39 4.14 6.01 11.41
C TYR A 39 5.35 5.39 10.71
N ILE A 40 5.20 4.20 10.11
CA ILE A 40 6.26 3.54 9.33
C ILE A 40 6.69 4.40 8.12
N VAL A 41 5.75 5.05 7.44
CA VAL A 41 6.06 5.94 6.30
C VAL A 41 6.86 7.15 6.77
N LEU A 42 6.45 7.80 7.86
CA LEU A 42 7.15 8.95 8.43
C LEU A 42 8.60 8.61 8.80
N HIS A 43 8.83 7.48 9.47
CA HIS A 43 10.19 7.05 9.84
C HIS A 43 11.06 6.72 8.63
N ASN A 44 10.51 6.03 7.62
CA ASN A 44 11.28 5.69 6.42
C ASN A 44 11.48 6.88 5.45
N PHE A 45 10.75 7.98 5.63
CA PHE A 45 10.80 9.14 4.74
C PHE A 45 12.17 9.83 4.79
N HIS A 46 12.72 10.03 5.99
CA HIS A 46 13.94 10.81 6.18
C HIS A 46 15.23 10.06 5.79
N ASP A 47 15.21 8.73 5.79
CA ASP A 47 16.44 7.94 5.76
C ASP A 47 16.85 7.44 4.36
N GLN A 48 16.00 7.55 3.35
CA GLN A 48 16.11 6.68 2.16
C GLN A 48 16.33 7.39 0.81
N ASN A 49 16.79 8.65 0.78
CA ASN A 49 17.09 9.37 -0.47
C ASN A 49 15.94 9.29 -1.51
N ASN A 50 14.69 9.38 -1.05
CA ASN A 50 13.48 9.20 -1.86
C ASN A 50 13.32 7.80 -2.51
N ARG A 51 13.79 6.74 -1.84
CA ARG A 51 13.69 5.35 -2.30
C ARG A 51 12.97 4.47 -1.29
N ALA A 52 12.37 3.40 -1.79
CA ALA A 52 11.71 2.42 -0.94
C ALA A 52 12.77 1.51 -0.32
N THR A 53 12.60 1.20 0.98
CA THR A 53 13.44 0.21 1.65
C THR A 53 13.24 -1.17 1.04
N LEU A 54 14.20 -2.09 1.28
CA LEU A 54 14.04 -3.48 0.88
C LEU A 54 12.74 -4.10 1.45
N LYS A 55 12.36 -3.75 2.68
CA LYS A 55 11.11 -4.20 3.32
C LYS A 55 9.86 -3.80 2.53
N TRP A 56 9.85 -2.64 1.89
CA TRP A 56 8.75 -2.21 1.03
C TRP A 56 8.79 -2.87 -0.34
N LEU A 57 9.98 -3.09 -0.91
CA LEU A 57 10.15 -3.77 -2.19
C LEU A 57 9.78 -5.26 -2.12
N THR A 58 10.06 -5.88 -0.98
CA THR A 58 9.71 -7.27 -0.67
C THR A 58 8.82 -7.31 0.57
N PRO A 59 7.53 -6.94 0.44
CA PRO A 59 6.60 -7.01 1.56
C PRO A 59 6.53 -8.41 2.15
N LYS A 60 6.32 -8.49 3.46
CA LYS A 60 5.98 -9.76 4.10
C LYS A 60 4.64 -10.25 3.55
N MET A 61 4.57 -11.54 3.29
CA MET A 61 3.30 -12.20 2.99
C MET A 61 2.39 -12.16 4.23
N LEU A 62 1.08 -12.16 4.00
CA LEU A 62 0.06 -12.22 5.04
C LEU A 62 -0.20 -13.68 5.44
N ASP A 63 -0.88 -13.88 6.56
CA ASP A 63 -1.30 -15.19 7.02
C ASP A 63 -2.60 -15.64 6.32
N CYS A 64 -2.75 -16.94 6.10
CA CYS A 64 -3.91 -17.49 5.41
C CYS A 64 -5.01 -17.91 6.38
N GLU A 65 -6.18 -17.28 6.28
CA GLU A 65 -7.40 -17.66 7.03
C GLU A 65 -8.07 -18.95 6.52
N LYS A 66 -7.61 -19.52 5.40
CA LYS A 66 -8.20 -20.73 4.80
C LYS A 66 -7.46 -22.01 5.19
N CYS A 67 -6.12 -21.96 5.22
CA CYS A 67 -5.29 -23.09 5.63
C CYS A 67 -4.51 -22.87 6.92
N ASN A 68 -4.70 -21.72 7.58
CA ASN A 68 -4.05 -21.32 8.84
C ASN A 68 -2.52 -21.31 8.81
N GLN A 69 -1.92 -21.29 7.61
CA GLN A 69 -0.49 -21.17 7.43
C GLN A 69 -0.06 -19.70 7.46
N VAL A 70 1.10 -19.45 8.06
CA VAL A 70 1.66 -18.09 8.19
C VAL A 70 2.41 -17.67 6.92
N ALA A 71 2.46 -16.35 6.69
CA ALA A 71 3.30 -15.71 5.66
C ALA A 71 3.24 -16.42 4.28
N CYS A 72 2.03 -16.69 3.79
CA CYS A 72 1.83 -17.36 2.49
C CYS A 72 0.82 -16.67 1.57
N VAL A 73 0.24 -15.55 1.99
CA VAL A 73 -0.78 -14.84 1.23
C VAL A 73 -0.21 -13.58 0.58
N THR A 74 -0.55 -13.39 -0.69
CA THR A 74 -0.17 -12.22 -1.49
C THR A 74 -1.42 -11.54 -2.05
N PRO A 75 -1.44 -10.21 -2.23
CA PRO A 75 -2.55 -9.55 -2.88
C PRO A 75 -2.67 -9.97 -4.35
N VAL A 76 -3.90 -10.11 -4.84
CA VAL A 76 -4.17 -10.22 -6.26
C VAL A 76 -4.16 -8.80 -6.84
N THR A 77 -3.11 -8.47 -7.60
CA THR A 77 -3.06 -7.19 -8.30
C THR A 77 -3.93 -7.26 -9.55
N ASN A 78 -4.82 -6.28 -9.75
CA ASN A 78 -5.73 -6.27 -10.89
C ASN A 78 -5.00 -5.85 -12.17
N GLU A 79 -5.25 -6.53 -13.29
CA GLU A 79 -4.77 -6.12 -14.61
C GLU A 79 -5.29 -4.73 -14.98
N LYS A 80 -6.57 -4.45 -14.64
CA LYS A 80 -7.18 -3.13 -14.80
C LYS A 80 -6.76 -2.24 -13.63
N LYS A 81 -5.71 -1.43 -13.86
CA LYS A 81 -5.10 -0.49 -12.90
C LYS A 81 -6.11 0.42 -12.17
N LYS A 82 -7.23 0.78 -12.83
CA LYS A 82 -8.33 1.57 -12.25
C LYS A 82 -9.14 0.88 -11.16
N ASN A 83 -9.13 -0.45 -11.12
CA ASN A 83 -9.90 -1.27 -10.18
C ASN A 83 -9.06 -1.69 -8.96
N MET A 84 -7.83 -1.20 -8.83
CA MET A 84 -6.98 -1.56 -7.69
C MET A 84 -7.44 -0.85 -6.43
N ASN A 85 -7.56 -1.60 -5.34
CA ASN A 85 -7.79 -1.03 -4.01
C ASN A 85 -6.45 -0.59 -3.38
N TRP A 86 -6.04 0.65 -3.70
CA TRP A 86 -4.81 1.25 -3.18
C TRP A 86 -4.79 1.39 -1.67
N LEU A 87 -5.95 1.65 -1.05
CA LEU A 87 -6.07 1.76 0.40
C LEU A 87 -5.82 0.41 1.08
N PHE A 88 -6.40 -0.68 0.54
CA PHE A 88 -6.12 -2.03 1.03
C PHE A 88 -4.62 -2.34 0.95
N LEU A 89 -4.01 -2.14 -0.22
CA LEU A 89 -2.58 -2.41 -0.42
C LEU A 89 -1.68 -1.58 0.49
N PHE A 90 -2.06 -0.33 0.78
CA PHE A 90 -1.34 0.53 1.72
C PHE A 90 -1.43 0.00 3.15
N VAL A 91 -2.63 -0.29 3.63
CA VAL A 91 -2.88 -0.75 4.99
C VAL A 91 -2.23 -2.10 5.27
N THR A 92 -2.19 -3.00 4.29
CA THR A 92 -1.50 -4.29 4.39
C THR A 92 -0.01 -4.20 4.05
N GLN A 93 0.55 -3.00 3.86
CA GLN A 93 1.95 -2.76 3.47
C GLN A 93 2.39 -3.56 2.22
N SER A 94 1.46 -3.83 1.32
CA SER A 94 1.58 -4.76 0.21
C SER A 94 1.84 -4.08 -1.15
N LEU A 95 2.07 -2.75 -1.17
CA LEU A 95 2.32 -2.00 -2.42
C LEU A 95 3.53 -2.52 -3.21
N GLY A 96 4.50 -3.16 -2.55
CA GLY A 96 5.67 -3.77 -3.22
C GLY A 96 5.31 -4.88 -4.20
N TYR A 97 4.15 -5.52 -4.05
CA TYR A 97 3.66 -6.52 -5.02
C TYR A 97 3.20 -5.89 -6.34
N CYS A 98 2.97 -4.58 -6.39
CA CYS A 98 2.58 -3.91 -7.63
C CYS A 98 3.74 -3.91 -8.64
N THR A 99 3.38 -3.96 -9.92
CA THR A 99 4.33 -3.72 -11.01
C THR A 99 4.71 -2.25 -11.08
N LEU A 100 5.85 -1.95 -11.71
CA LEU A 100 6.27 -0.56 -11.94
C LEU A 100 5.21 0.23 -12.71
N GLU A 101 4.51 -0.40 -13.66
CA GLU A 101 3.46 0.28 -14.42
C GLU A 101 2.21 0.59 -13.60
N GLN A 102 1.81 -0.31 -12.70
CA GLN A 102 0.71 -0.05 -11.77
C GLN A 102 1.07 1.14 -10.88
N LEU A 103 2.27 1.16 -10.30
CA LEU A 103 2.73 2.28 -9.46
C LEU A 103 2.81 3.60 -10.26
N LYS A 104 3.34 3.58 -11.50
CA LYS A 104 3.36 4.75 -12.39
C LYS A 104 1.95 5.25 -12.73
N TYR A 105 0.97 4.35 -12.83
CA TYR A 105 -0.43 4.71 -13.04
C TYR A 105 -0.99 5.49 -11.85
N PHE A 106 -0.75 5.02 -10.62
CA PHE A 106 -1.14 5.77 -9.43
C PHE A 106 -0.52 7.16 -9.40
N CYS A 107 0.80 7.25 -9.56
CA CYS A 107 1.51 8.52 -9.57
C CYS A 107 1.00 9.48 -10.65
N LYS A 108 0.59 8.97 -11.84
CA LYS A 108 -0.05 9.77 -12.89
C LYS A 108 -1.30 10.49 -12.37
N HIS A 109 -2.19 9.74 -11.73
CA HIS A 109 -3.47 10.25 -11.25
C HIS A 109 -3.32 11.09 -9.97
N ALA A 110 -2.25 10.87 -9.20
CA ALA A 110 -1.87 11.69 -8.07
C ALA A 110 -1.04 12.94 -8.46
N LYS A 111 -0.88 13.23 -9.77
CA LYS A 111 -0.09 14.36 -10.32
C LYS A 111 1.37 14.40 -9.84
N CYS A 112 1.97 13.22 -9.65
CA CYS A 112 3.38 13.05 -9.27
C CYS A 112 4.21 12.59 -10.46
N HIS A 113 5.50 12.95 -10.46
CA HIS A 113 6.44 12.49 -11.47
C HIS A 113 6.54 10.96 -11.49
N ARG A 114 6.71 10.39 -12.69
CA ARG A 114 6.60 8.94 -12.96
C ARG A 114 7.92 8.30 -13.40
N THR A 115 9.00 9.06 -13.41
CA THR A 115 10.31 8.55 -13.82
C THR A 115 11.03 7.92 -12.63
N GLY A 116 11.96 7.02 -12.94
CA GLY A 116 12.73 6.29 -11.94
C GLY A 116 12.41 4.79 -11.92
N ALA A 117 13.26 4.08 -11.19
CA ALA A 117 13.13 2.66 -10.92
C ALA A 117 12.00 2.39 -9.91
N LYS A 118 11.65 1.11 -9.73
CA LYS A 118 10.52 0.67 -8.90
C LYS A 118 10.62 1.16 -7.46
N ASP A 119 11.81 1.17 -6.88
CA ASP A 119 12.08 1.67 -5.54
C ASP A 119 11.65 3.15 -5.36
N ARG A 120 11.98 4.03 -6.30
CA ARG A 120 11.61 5.45 -6.25
C ARG A 120 10.12 5.66 -6.45
N VAL A 121 9.50 4.97 -7.42
CA VAL A 121 8.06 5.12 -7.68
C VAL A 121 7.23 4.53 -6.54
N LEU A 122 7.68 3.41 -5.95
CA LEU A 122 7.04 2.80 -4.78
C LEU A 122 7.09 3.72 -3.57
N HIS A 123 8.25 4.34 -3.29
CA HIS A 123 8.40 5.32 -2.23
C HIS A 123 7.41 6.49 -2.38
N ASN A 124 7.36 7.08 -3.58
CA ASN A 124 6.40 8.16 -3.87
C ASN A 124 4.95 7.70 -3.67
N THR A 125 4.62 6.46 -4.06
CA THR A 125 3.27 5.89 -3.87
C THR A 125 2.89 5.82 -2.39
N TYR A 126 3.80 5.36 -1.53
CA TYR A 126 3.58 5.34 -0.07
C TYR A 126 3.36 6.75 0.49
N ILE A 127 4.19 7.73 0.10
CA ILE A 127 4.04 9.12 0.57
C ILE A 127 2.72 9.73 0.11
N LEU A 128 2.36 9.55 -1.16
CA LEU A 128 1.13 10.11 -1.73
C LEU A 128 -0.10 9.55 -1.02
N LEU A 129 -0.13 8.24 -0.74
CA LEU A 129 -1.22 7.61 0.02
C LEU A 129 -1.25 8.08 1.46
N HIS A 130 -0.09 8.15 2.12
CA HIS A 130 0.04 8.76 3.44
C HIS A 130 -0.57 10.17 3.47
N ASN A 131 -0.17 11.04 2.54
CA ASN A 131 -0.62 12.42 2.46
C ASN A 131 -2.13 12.57 2.15
N GLN A 132 -2.75 11.59 1.49
CA GLN A 132 -4.21 11.54 1.33
C GLN A 132 -4.94 11.15 2.62
N LEU A 133 -4.24 10.49 3.55
CA LEU A 133 -4.80 9.93 4.78
C LEU A 133 -4.40 10.71 6.04
N VAL A 134 -3.66 11.79 5.95
CA VAL A 134 -3.30 12.61 7.13
C VAL A 134 -3.79 14.05 6.98
N GLU A 135 -3.81 14.77 8.10
CA GLU A 135 -4.10 16.20 8.10
C GLU A 135 -3.03 16.98 7.32
N PRO A 136 -3.36 18.16 6.75
CA PRO A 136 -2.43 18.95 5.96
C PRO A 136 -1.06 19.19 6.63
N GLU A 137 -1.03 19.47 7.93
CA GLU A 137 0.16 19.72 8.73
C GLU A 137 1.06 18.48 8.91
N CYS A 138 0.51 17.28 8.73
CA CYS A 138 1.27 16.03 8.79
C CYS A 138 1.78 15.58 7.42
N LYS A 139 1.51 16.32 6.33
CA LYS A 139 1.91 15.90 4.98
C LYS A 139 3.42 15.99 4.80
N LEU A 140 3.97 14.96 4.16
CA LEU A 140 5.38 14.89 3.79
C LEU A 140 5.62 15.59 2.45
N MET A 141 6.72 16.32 2.32
CA MET A 141 7.07 16.97 1.06
C MET A 141 7.59 15.93 0.05
N ILE A 142 7.01 15.90 -1.15
CA ILE A 142 7.54 15.10 -2.26
C ILE A 142 8.46 16.00 -3.06
N VAL A 143 9.74 15.64 -3.15
CA VAL A 143 10.68 16.31 -4.08
C VAL A 143 10.25 15.97 -5.50
N LYS A 144 9.75 16.98 -6.21
CA LYS A 144 9.24 16.85 -7.59
C LYS A 144 10.34 16.52 -8.59
#